data_AF-A0A4D7QKL7-F1
#
_entry.id   AF-A0A4D7QKL7-F1
#
_cell.length_a   1.000
_cell.length_b   1.000
_cell.length_c   1.000
_cell.angle_alpha   90.00
_cell.angle_beta   90.00
_cell.angle_gamma   90.00
#
_symmetry.space_group_name_H-M   'P 1'
#
loop_
_entity.id
_entity.type
_entity.pdbx_description
1 polymer ?
#
loop_
_entity_poly.entity_id
_entity_poly.type
_entity_poly.pdbx_seq_one_letter_code
_entity_poly.pdbx_strand_id
1 'polypeptide(L)'
;MRKLVPLLACLAWVAAGPAAAQRPTEGLVRGIAEDVLVRAALERGAFAACAALGPEPAEAVTHLRTFWVRDVADAATLLRGAGLSDAAVGALVSRFDLDKVTPRFAEPQALQAFCSVVGDWQTRYEQFRYIVPQHEMKRLLERR
;
A
#
# COMPACT_ATOMS: atom_id res chain seq x y z
N MET A 1 -7.89 53.13 -48.83
CA MET A 1 -8.10 53.52 -47.41
C MET A 1 -8.26 52.27 -46.57
N ARG A 2 -7.52 52.20 -45.45
CA ARG A 2 -7.42 51.08 -44.50
C ARG A 2 -8.76 50.75 -43.80
N LYS A 3 -8.90 49.48 -43.36
CA LYS A 3 -9.43 48.97 -42.06
C LYS A 3 -10.28 47.70 -42.28
N LEU A 4 -10.32 46.65 -41.47
CA LEU A 4 -9.58 46.12 -40.32
C LEU A 4 -10.03 44.65 -40.24
N VAL A 5 -9.11 43.69 -40.11
CA VAL A 5 -9.43 42.27 -39.85
C VAL A 5 -9.65 42.11 -38.34
N PRO A 6 -10.74 41.49 -37.85
CA PRO A 6 -10.85 41.17 -36.44
C PRO A 6 -10.10 39.86 -36.17
N LEU A 7 -8.91 40.00 -35.60
CA LEU A 7 -8.22 38.94 -34.83
C LEU A 7 -9.09 38.60 -33.61
N LEU A 8 -9.79 37.47 -33.67
CA LEU A 8 -10.41 36.86 -32.49
C LEU A 8 -9.29 36.17 -31.69
N ALA A 9 -8.79 36.89 -30.70
CA ALA A 9 -7.78 36.44 -29.76
C ALA A 9 -8.37 35.47 -28.72
N CYS A 10 -7.62 34.40 -28.52
CA CYS A 10 -7.64 33.45 -27.41
C CYS A 10 -8.16 33.97 -26.07
N LEU A 11 -9.20 33.32 -25.54
CA LEU A 11 -9.43 33.21 -24.10
C LEU A 11 -9.83 31.75 -23.80
N ALA A 12 -8.86 30.84 -23.96
CA ALA A 12 -8.94 29.54 -23.31
C ALA A 12 -8.69 29.76 -21.81
N TRP A 13 -9.79 29.95 -21.07
CA TRP A 13 -9.80 29.82 -19.62
C TRP A 13 -9.44 28.37 -19.29
N VAL A 14 -8.16 28.10 -19.07
CA VAL A 14 -7.75 26.92 -18.31
C VAL A 14 -8.24 27.18 -16.89
N ALA A 15 -9.42 26.65 -16.57
CA ALA A 15 -9.86 26.51 -15.19
C ALA A 15 -8.86 25.55 -14.52
N ALA A 16 -7.78 26.11 -13.99
CA ALA A 16 -6.98 25.47 -12.98
C ALA A 16 -7.91 25.32 -11.76
N GLY A 17 -8.64 24.21 -11.72
CA GLY A 17 -9.32 23.78 -10.50
C GLY A 17 -8.29 23.78 -9.37
N PRO A 18 -8.70 24.07 -8.13
CA PRO A 18 -7.76 24.10 -7.03
C PRO A 18 -7.15 22.70 -6.96
N ALA A 19 -5.88 22.57 -7.36
CA ALA A 19 -5.07 21.46 -6.91
C ALA A 19 -5.17 21.55 -5.39
N ALA A 20 -5.91 20.61 -4.79
CA ALA A 20 -6.03 20.50 -3.36
C ALA A 20 -4.61 20.59 -2.82
N ALA A 21 -4.28 21.73 -2.22
CA ALA A 21 -2.97 21.98 -1.65
C ALA A 21 -2.87 20.99 -0.49
N GLN A 22 -2.34 19.80 -0.78
CA GLN A 22 -2.02 18.79 0.21
C GLN A 22 -1.20 19.51 1.26
N ARG A 23 -1.72 19.55 2.49
CA ARG A 23 -0.98 20.17 3.58
C ARG A 23 0.40 19.49 3.60
N PRO A 24 1.52 20.23 3.74
CA PRO A 24 2.86 19.63 3.73
C PRO A 24 2.97 18.41 4.66
N THR A 25 2.26 18.46 5.79
CA THR A 25 2.11 17.38 6.77
C THR A 25 1.35 16.16 6.23
N GLU A 26 0.29 16.35 5.46
CA GLU A 26 -0.50 15.25 4.85
C GLU A 26 0.32 14.52 3.78
N GLY A 27 1.08 15.26 2.97
CA GLY A 27 2.00 14.67 2.00
C GLY A 27 3.07 13.79 2.66
N LEU A 28 3.67 14.27 3.75
CA LEU A 28 4.66 13.51 4.53
C LEU A 28 4.05 12.23 5.14
N VAL A 29 2.91 12.35 5.81
CA VAL A 29 2.25 11.20 6.45
C VAL A 29 1.83 10.17 5.41
N ARG A 30 1.30 10.60 4.25
CA ARG A 30 1.00 9.69 3.15
C ARG A 30 2.25 8.97 2.65
N GLY A 31 3.37 9.67 2.47
CA GLY A 31 4.61 9.04 2.00
C GLY A 31 5.14 7.97 2.96
N ILE A 32 5.12 8.25 4.27
CA ILE A 32 5.47 7.26 5.31
C ILE A 32 4.53 6.04 5.22
N ALA A 33 3.24 6.30 5.09
CA ALA A 33 2.24 5.25 5.05
C ALA A 33 2.39 4.35 3.80
N GLU A 34 2.64 4.96 2.63
CA GLU A 34 2.89 4.25 1.38
C GLU A 34 4.12 3.34 1.48
N ASP A 35 5.25 3.85 1.98
CA ASP A 35 6.48 3.05 2.08
C ASP A 35 6.33 1.85 3.02
N VAL A 36 5.75 2.08 4.22
CA VAL A 36 5.54 1.01 5.21
C VAL A 36 4.55 -0.03 4.68
N LEU A 37 3.42 0.40 4.11
CA LEU A 37 2.39 -0.53 3.63
C LEU A 37 2.84 -1.30 2.39
N VAL A 38 3.59 -0.68 1.46
CA VAL A 38 4.15 -1.39 0.29
C VAL A 38 5.07 -2.52 0.73
N ARG A 39 6.03 -2.24 1.62
CA ARG A 39 6.97 -3.26 2.08
C ARG A 39 6.25 -4.41 2.80
N ALA A 40 5.35 -4.07 3.72
CA ALA A 40 4.58 -5.06 4.45
C ALA A 40 3.69 -5.91 3.53
N ALA A 41 3.03 -5.28 2.54
CA ALA A 41 2.17 -5.97 1.59
C ALA A 41 2.96 -6.93 0.69
N LEU A 42 4.14 -6.53 0.21
CA LEU A 42 5.02 -7.38 -0.60
C LEU A 42 5.53 -8.58 0.19
N GLU A 43 5.96 -8.36 1.44
CA GLU A 43 6.44 -9.44 2.31
C GLU A 43 5.33 -10.42 2.68
N ARG A 44 4.15 -9.90 3.06
CA ARG A 44 2.95 -10.73 3.32
C ARG A 44 2.49 -11.48 2.08
N GLY A 45 2.54 -10.85 0.90
CA GLY A 45 2.20 -11.49 -0.37
C GLY A 45 3.18 -12.63 -0.70
N ALA A 46 4.47 -12.44 -0.45
CA ALA A 46 5.47 -13.49 -0.62
C ALA A 46 5.22 -14.67 0.34
N PHE A 47 4.89 -14.40 1.61
CA PHE A 47 4.56 -15.45 2.58
C PHE A 47 3.29 -16.21 2.18
N ALA A 48 2.26 -15.51 1.71
CA ALA A 48 1.02 -16.15 1.25
C ALA A 48 1.26 -17.04 0.01
N ALA A 49 2.13 -16.61 -0.92
CA ALA A 49 2.52 -17.44 -2.05
C ALA A 49 3.26 -18.71 -1.58
N CYS A 50 4.21 -18.59 -0.64
CA CYS A 50 5.00 -19.72 -0.17
C CYS A 50 4.27 -20.66 0.79
N ALA A 51 3.26 -20.16 1.50
CA ALA A 51 2.36 -20.99 2.30
C ALA A 51 1.63 -22.03 1.44
N ALA A 52 1.42 -21.77 0.14
CA ALA A 52 0.81 -22.72 -0.78
C ALA A 52 1.64 -24.01 -1.01
N LEU A 53 2.93 -24.01 -0.65
CA LEU A 53 3.81 -25.19 -0.72
C LEU A 53 3.89 -25.97 0.61
N GLY A 54 3.26 -25.47 1.67
CA GLY A 54 3.31 -26.06 3.00
C GLY A 54 2.40 -27.30 3.16
N PRO A 55 2.48 -27.98 4.31
CA PRO A 55 1.66 -29.17 4.59
C PRO A 55 0.15 -28.85 4.69
N GLU A 56 -0.21 -27.66 5.19
CA GLU A 56 -1.60 -27.20 5.36
C GLU A 56 -1.81 -25.83 4.66
N PRO A 57 -1.81 -25.79 3.32
CA PRO A 57 -1.73 -24.53 2.57
C PRO A 57 -2.98 -23.67 2.74
N ALA A 58 -4.17 -24.27 2.78
CA ALA A 58 -5.43 -23.53 2.91
C ALA A 58 -5.54 -22.82 4.27
N GLU A 59 -5.15 -23.48 5.35
CA GLU A 59 -5.16 -22.91 6.69
C GLU A 59 -4.14 -21.78 6.82
N ALA A 60 -2.90 -22.02 6.39
CA ALA A 60 -1.82 -21.03 6.46
C ALA A 60 -2.15 -19.76 5.66
N VAL A 61 -2.67 -19.91 4.43
CA VAL A 61 -3.08 -18.76 3.60
C VAL A 61 -4.25 -18.00 4.25
N THR A 62 -5.23 -18.70 4.80
CA THR A 62 -6.37 -18.09 5.50
C THR A 62 -5.90 -17.29 6.73
N HIS A 63 -4.99 -17.86 7.50
CA HIS A 63 -4.39 -17.20 8.65
C HIS A 63 -3.67 -15.91 8.23
N LEU A 64 -2.77 -15.97 7.25
CA LEU A 64 -2.03 -14.81 6.76
C LEU A 64 -2.94 -13.68 6.28
N ARG A 65 -4.01 -14.02 5.54
CA ARG A 65 -5.02 -13.05 5.06
C ARG A 65 -5.79 -12.41 6.21
N THR A 66 -6.21 -13.21 7.18
CA THR A 66 -7.00 -12.73 8.32
C THR A 66 -6.22 -11.71 9.14
N PHE A 67 -4.94 -11.99 9.43
CA PHE A 67 -4.09 -11.04 10.15
C PHE A 67 -3.77 -9.80 9.32
N TRP A 68 -3.61 -9.93 8.00
CA TRP A 68 -3.40 -8.78 7.13
C TRP A 68 -4.56 -7.79 7.16
N VAL A 69 -5.82 -8.26 7.11
CA VAL A 69 -6.99 -7.39 7.20
C VAL A 69 -6.97 -6.57 8.49
N ARG A 70 -6.58 -7.20 9.61
CA ARG A 70 -6.41 -6.53 10.89
C ARG A 70 -5.28 -5.49 10.86
N ASP A 71 -4.12 -5.85 10.33
CA ASP A 71 -2.96 -4.94 10.22
C ASP A 71 -3.31 -3.68 9.41
N VAL A 72 -4.03 -3.84 8.29
CA VAL A 72 -4.50 -2.71 7.45
C VAL A 72 -5.53 -1.85 8.18
N ALA A 73 -6.45 -2.46 8.95
CA ALA A 73 -7.44 -1.72 9.74
C ALA A 73 -6.78 -0.90 10.88
N ASP A 74 -5.77 -1.48 11.54
CA ASP A 74 -5.00 -0.80 12.58
C ASP A 74 -4.19 0.36 11.98
N ALA A 75 -3.55 0.16 10.83
CA ALA A 75 -2.88 1.22 10.08
C ALA A 75 -3.86 2.34 9.68
N ALA A 76 -5.05 2.01 9.19
CA ALA A 76 -6.07 2.99 8.86
C ALA A 76 -6.44 3.88 10.06
N THR A 77 -6.55 3.27 11.26
CA THR A 77 -6.83 3.98 12.50
C THR A 77 -5.70 4.94 12.88
N LEU A 78 -4.44 4.51 12.77
CA LEU A 78 -3.28 5.36 13.01
C LEU A 78 -3.21 6.55 12.06
N LEU A 79 -3.50 6.33 10.77
CA LEU A 79 -3.44 7.37 9.74
C LEU A 79 -4.51 8.45 9.94
N ARG A 80 -5.72 8.06 10.33
CA ARG A 80 -6.78 9.00 10.74
C ARG A 80 -6.33 9.82 11.95
N GLY A 81 -5.83 9.17 12.99
CA GLY A 81 -5.29 9.85 14.18
C GLY A 81 -4.13 10.79 13.87
N ALA A 82 -3.37 10.49 12.81
CA ALA A 82 -2.29 11.32 12.30
C ALA A 82 -2.74 12.51 11.43
N GLY A 83 -4.04 12.63 11.13
CA GLY A 83 -4.61 13.77 10.40
C GLY A 83 -4.87 13.54 8.91
N LEU A 84 -4.78 12.29 8.41
CA LEU A 84 -5.24 11.99 7.04
C LEU A 84 -6.76 11.97 6.97
N SER A 85 -7.30 12.53 5.89
CA SER A 85 -8.74 12.45 5.61
C SER A 85 -9.19 11.02 5.36
N ASP A 86 -10.46 10.71 5.66
CA ASP A 86 -11.03 9.38 5.39
C ASP A 86 -10.94 8.99 3.91
N ALA A 87 -11.07 9.96 3.00
CA ALA A 87 -10.89 9.74 1.58
C ALA A 87 -9.44 9.33 1.25
N ALA A 88 -8.44 9.99 1.83
CA ALA A 88 -7.03 9.65 1.64
C ALA A 88 -6.70 8.28 2.25
N VAL A 89 -7.20 7.98 3.46
CA VAL A 89 -7.02 6.67 4.09
C VAL A 89 -7.66 5.57 3.26
N GLY A 90 -8.91 5.76 2.82
CA GLY A 90 -9.64 4.80 1.98
C GLY A 90 -8.93 4.53 0.65
N ALA A 91 -8.47 5.58 -0.03
CA ALA A 91 -7.69 5.46 -1.27
C ALA A 91 -6.36 4.73 -1.04
N LEU A 92 -5.71 4.93 0.10
CA LEU A 92 -4.45 4.27 0.43
C LEU A 92 -4.67 2.78 0.73
N VAL A 93 -5.53 2.44 1.68
CA VAL A 93 -5.71 1.06 2.16
C VAL A 93 -6.31 0.14 1.10
N SER A 94 -7.17 0.65 0.21
CA SER A 94 -7.78 -0.14 -0.87
C SER A 94 -6.76 -0.62 -1.93
N ARG A 95 -5.57 -0.03 -1.97
CA ARG A 95 -4.47 -0.45 -2.86
C ARG A 95 -3.71 -1.65 -2.32
N PHE A 96 -3.84 -1.94 -1.02
CA PHE A 96 -3.07 -2.96 -0.32
C PHE A 96 -3.89 -4.22 -0.03
N ASP A 97 -4.64 -4.66 -1.03
CA ASP A 97 -5.35 -5.94 -1.04
C ASP A 97 -4.35 -7.09 -1.27
N LEU A 98 -4.28 -8.04 -0.32
CA LEU A 98 -3.32 -9.13 -0.37
C LEU A 98 -3.49 -9.99 -1.63
N ASP A 99 -4.71 -10.13 -2.14
CA ASP A 99 -5.00 -10.93 -3.33
C ASP A 99 -4.45 -10.31 -4.62
N LYS A 100 -4.21 -8.99 -4.61
CA LYS A 100 -3.64 -8.24 -5.72
C LYS A 100 -2.11 -8.17 -5.66
N VAL A 101 -1.53 -8.19 -4.47
CA VAL A 101 -0.07 -8.10 -4.28
C VAL A 101 0.61 -9.45 -4.17
N THR A 102 -0.12 -10.52 -3.86
CA THR A 102 0.43 -11.88 -3.79
C THR A 102 0.90 -12.31 -5.17
N PRO A 103 2.20 -12.62 -5.35
CA PRO A 103 2.71 -13.14 -6.62
C PRO A 103 2.00 -14.43 -7.02
N ARG A 104 1.65 -14.54 -8.31
CA ARG A 104 1.04 -15.74 -8.87
C ARG A 104 1.99 -16.35 -9.89
N PHE A 105 2.12 -17.66 -9.83
CA PHE A 105 3.01 -18.42 -10.70
C PHE A 105 2.16 -19.40 -11.50
N ALA A 106 2.28 -19.36 -12.82
CA ALA A 106 1.64 -20.34 -13.69
C ALA A 106 2.28 -21.74 -13.54
N GLU A 107 3.60 -21.76 -13.37
CA GLU A 107 4.39 -22.98 -13.27
C GLU A 107 4.75 -23.29 -11.81
N PRO A 108 4.50 -24.52 -11.31
CA PRO A 108 4.89 -24.92 -9.95
C PRO A 108 6.38 -24.74 -9.66
N GLN A 109 7.23 -24.94 -10.68
CA GLN A 109 8.69 -24.79 -10.56
C GLN A 109 9.10 -23.34 -10.29
N ALA A 110 8.40 -22.37 -10.89
CA ALA A 110 8.65 -20.95 -10.66
C ALA A 110 8.27 -20.55 -9.23
N LEU A 111 7.18 -21.11 -8.68
CA LEU A 111 6.81 -20.92 -7.28
C LEU A 111 7.87 -21.49 -6.33
N GLN A 112 8.37 -22.71 -6.60
CA GLN A 112 9.45 -23.30 -5.80
C GLN A 112 10.73 -22.46 -5.82
N ALA A 113 11.14 -21.98 -7.00
CA ALA A 113 12.31 -21.11 -7.15
C ALA A 113 12.12 -19.75 -6.46
N PHE A 114 10.91 -19.19 -6.51
CA PHE A 114 10.59 -17.98 -5.75
C PHE A 114 10.70 -18.22 -4.25
N CYS A 115 10.12 -19.31 -3.75
CA CYS A 115 10.10 -19.61 -2.32
C CYS A 115 11.47 -20.01 -1.76
N SER A 116 12.37 -20.56 -2.57
CA SER A 116 13.75 -20.76 -2.14
C SER A 116 14.50 -19.45 -1.92
N VAL A 117 14.19 -18.40 -2.69
CA VAL A 117 14.73 -17.04 -2.50
C VAL A 117 14.09 -16.34 -1.30
N VAL A 118 12.78 -16.52 -1.09
CA VAL A 118 12.08 -15.98 0.10
C VAL A 118 12.64 -16.60 1.39
N GLY A 119 13.06 -17.86 1.34
CA GLY A 119 13.63 -18.59 2.47
C GLY A 119 12.56 -19.05 3.46
N ASP A 120 12.94 -19.13 4.74
CA ASP A 120 12.03 -19.54 5.82
C ASP A 120 11.00 -18.44 6.12
N TRP A 121 9.91 -18.47 5.36
CA TRP A 121 8.82 -17.51 5.52
C TRP A 121 8.07 -17.67 6.84
N GLN A 122 8.02 -18.87 7.44
CA GLN A 122 7.28 -19.13 8.67
C GLN A 122 7.97 -18.44 9.85
N THR A 123 9.27 -18.66 10.00
CA THR A 123 10.06 -17.99 11.03
C THR A 123 10.03 -16.47 10.84
N ARG A 124 10.17 -15.99 9.60
CA ARG A 124 10.08 -14.56 9.31
C ARG A 124 8.70 -14.00 9.59
N TYR A 125 7.63 -14.74 9.32
CA TYR A 125 6.27 -14.31 9.62
C TYR A 125 6.07 -14.15 11.13
N GLU A 126 6.51 -15.12 11.93
CA GLU A 126 6.42 -15.02 13.39
C GLU A 126 7.23 -13.82 13.92
N GLN A 127 8.43 -13.56 13.38
CA GLN A 127 9.19 -12.36 13.71
C GLN A 127 8.49 -11.07 13.28
N PHE A 128 7.92 -11.05 12.07
CA PHE A 128 7.20 -9.91 11.51
C PHE A 128 5.92 -9.60 12.27
N ARG A 129 5.28 -10.61 12.86
CA ARG A 129 4.11 -10.43 13.74
C ARG A 129 4.41 -9.54 14.95
N TYR A 130 5.68 -9.46 15.38
CA TYR A 130 6.15 -8.54 16.42
C TYR A 130 6.62 -7.18 15.87
N ILE A 131 6.75 -7.03 14.55
CA ILE A 131 7.23 -5.83 13.82
C ILE A 131 6.18 -5.42 12.76
N VAL A 132 4.91 -5.56 13.11
CA VAL A 132 3.78 -5.31 12.21
C VAL A 132 3.74 -3.85 11.73
N PRO A 133 3.18 -3.58 10.53
CA PRO A 133 3.24 -2.25 9.89
C PRO A 133 2.72 -1.12 10.78
N GLN A 134 1.74 -1.38 11.64
CA GLN A 134 1.23 -0.43 12.62
C GLN A 134 2.28 0.01 13.66
N HIS A 135 3.21 -0.85 14.07
CA HIS A 135 4.28 -0.47 15.00
C HIS A 135 5.31 0.43 14.33
N GLU A 136 5.76 0.06 13.13
CA GLU A 136 6.71 0.86 12.38
C GLU A 136 6.10 2.20 11.96
N MET A 137 4.87 2.17 11.47
CA MET A 137 4.11 3.36 11.11
C MET A 137 3.94 4.28 12.32
N LYS A 138 3.49 3.77 13.48
CA LYS A 138 3.40 4.57 14.70
C LYS A 138 4.73 5.21 15.07
N ARG A 139 5.83 4.42 15.08
CA ARG A 139 7.18 4.90 15.40
C ARG A 139 7.64 6.04 14.48
N LEU A 140 7.37 5.94 13.17
CA LEU A 140 7.74 6.96 12.20
C LEU A 140 6.85 8.20 12.30
N LEU A 141 5.56 8.01 12.58
CA LEU A 141 4.60 9.11 12.77
C LEU A 141 4.85 9.89 14.06
N GLU A 142 5.40 9.27 15.11
CA GLU A 142 5.74 9.95 16.38
C GLU A 142 7.05 10.75 16.32
N ARG A 143 7.92 10.48 15.35
CA ARG A 143 9.22 11.16 15.19
C ARG A 143 9.18 12.43 14.33
N ARG A 144 8.00 12.78 13.81
CA ARG A 144 7.80 13.86 12.84
C ARG A 144 7.57 15.21 13.51
#